data_AF-A0AA88KH22-F1
#
_entry.id   AF-A0AA88KH22-F1
#
_cell.length_a   1.000
_cell.length_b   1.000
_cell.length_c   1.000
_cell.angle_alpha   90.00
_cell.angle_beta   90.00
_cell.angle_gamma   90.00
#
_symmetry.space_group_name_H-M   'P 1'
#
loop_
_entity.id
_entity.type
_entity.pdbx_description
1 polymer ?
#
loop_
_entity_poly.entity_id
_entity_poly.type
_entity_poly.pdbx_seq_one_letter_code
_entity_poly.pdbx_strand_id
1 'polypeptide(L)'
;MSSQHQQPPHLLKQHTTNDVSKDAATFSQWINSRLKENPQTKDLSVSDLFEDVKSGVILCNLYKILSQDSSFTYNPTPKTDFHMMDNLQKVINQMNDYLEKQNANCIKYSAETVFHKSETHVLGLLWQFILRFDIKEISEDGRSGEDALLYWCQKQTKNYSPLVNIVDFGKSFQDGLAFCALIHSYNPQLIDFKAQTELKDPKQSLETSFEIAEKCLNIPKLLNANDLLNGLAIDERIVMTYVSNFWKVMSPTAARKNTMLDESALTTNTSLKSPRTFISKKKQSHSVAPNFSFHSFIEVGLGVSDVRIDYKNQLILVTDYEHNRITIYDLESKEFKAFFETPSTPRYIAVCYDLANVVDSGMMEQVSSPRSASNSCSGKTFVVISLSDDTVRKYQLNIENIKKKNRKSDDEIATCVWTCGTKGRAVNQFDIPLGVAVNHGLIYVCDFENNRIQVLDAANGVFKAQLGRYGQNKGQFYGPHDIDVDSNGNLVVAECWNNRIQVVSRNDGSHVTFVNGNHEVFHPRGVTVDRTSGNVIVSEYSTHKIKTFSSDGKLLSTFEGDQQNFPYGMCVNEWAGELLVADYGHGRIQIYK
;
A
#
# COMPACT_ATOMS: atom_id res chain seq x y z
N MET A 1 5.02 2.45 -51.62
CA MET A 1 6.46 2.41 -51.31
C MET A 1 6.74 3.70 -50.55
N SER A 2 6.97 3.71 -49.24
CA SER A 2 8.03 2.99 -48.53
C SER A 2 7.60 2.66 -47.10
N SER A 3 7.91 1.45 -46.67
CA SER A 3 7.88 0.95 -45.31
C SER A 3 9.16 1.36 -44.56
N GLN A 4 9.08 1.61 -43.25
CA GLN A 4 10.15 1.42 -42.24
C GLN A 4 9.54 1.63 -40.84
N HIS A 5 9.23 0.54 -40.15
CA HIS A 5 9.99 -0.08 -39.05
C HIS A 5 9.48 0.32 -37.65
N GLN A 6 8.48 -0.45 -37.19
CA GLN A 6 8.14 -0.57 -35.76
C GLN A 6 9.28 -1.31 -35.05
N GLN A 7 9.83 -0.71 -33.99
CA GLN A 7 10.66 -1.42 -33.02
C GLN A 7 9.76 -2.11 -31.97
N PRO A 8 10.10 -3.33 -31.50
CA PRO A 8 9.33 -4.04 -30.50
C PRO A 8 9.61 -3.53 -29.07
N PRO A 9 8.68 -3.72 -28.11
CA PRO A 9 8.86 -3.29 -26.72
C PRO A 9 9.95 -4.10 -26.00
N HIS A 10 10.75 -3.40 -25.20
CA HIS A 10 11.83 -3.96 -24.38
C HIS A 10 11.33 -4.99 -23.34
N LEU A 11 11.56 -6.27 -23.65
CA LEU A 11 12.36 -7.25 -22.88
C LEU A 11 12.08 -7.39 -21.37
N LEU A 12 11.56 -8.57 -21.00
CA LEU A 12 11.99 -9.29 -19.79
C LEU A 12 13.50 -9.09 -19.62
N LYS A 13 13.96 -8.70 -18.42
CA LYS A 13 15.40 -8.63 -18.11
C LYS A 13 16.04 -9.91 -18.63
N GLN A 14 17.03 -9.77 -19.51
CA GLN A 14 17.80 -10.89 -19.99
C GLN A 14 18.50 -11.51 -18.77
N HIS A 15 17.94 -12.60 -18.25
CA HIS A 15 18.67 -13.45 -17.33
C HIS A 15 19.90 -13.96 -18.07
N THR A 16 21.08 -13.80 -17.48
CA THR A 16 22.24 -14.51 -18.01
C THR A 16 22.00 -16.01 -17.82
N THR A 17 22.56 -16.87 -18.67
CA THR A 17 22.42 -18.33 -18.53
C THR A 17 22.82 -18.85 -17.15
N ASN A 18 23.74 -18.14 -16.47
CA ASN A 18 24.17 -18.43 -15.10
C ASN A 18 23.10 -18.10 -14.04
N ASP A 19 22.23 -17.12 -14.26
CA ASP A 19 21.15 -16.77 -13.33
C ASP A 19 20.00 -17.79 -13.41
N VAL A 20 19.69 -18.26 -14.62
CA VAL A 20 18.67 -19.29 -14.86
C VAL A 20 19.03 -20.61 -14.17
N SER A 21 20.29 -21.04 -14.27
CA SER A 21 20.75 -22.31 -13.68
C SER A 21 20.68 -22.31 -12.14
N LYS A 22 20.99 -21.17 -11.51
CA LYS A 22 20.92 -21.01 -10.05
C LYS A 22 19.48 -20.98 -9.53
N ASP A 23 18.61 -20.21 -10.18
CA ASP A 23 17.17 -20.16 -9.86
C ASP A 23 16.55 -21.57 -10.02
N ALA A 24 16.92 -22.28 -11.10
CA ALA A 24 16.44 -23.63 -11.36
C ALA A 24 16.89 -24.65 -10.31
N ALA A 25 18.13 -24.57 -9.82
CA ALA A 25 18.62 -25.43 -8.75
C ALA A 25 17.86 -25.18 -7.43
N THR A 26 17.68 -23.91 -7.06
CA THR A 26 16.96 -23.52 -5.83
C THR A 26 15.49 -23.95 -5.89
N PHE A 27 14.80 -23.69 -7.00
CA PHE A 27 13.41 -24.09 -7.16
C PHE A 27 13.23 -25.61 -7.24
N SER A 28 14.16 -26.34 -7.86
CA SER A 28 14.17 -27.82 -7.83
C SER A 28 14.25 -28.35 -6.41
N GLN A 29 15.17 -27.83 -5.59
CA GLN A 29 15.31 -28.23 -4.20
C GLN A 29 14.07 -27.87 -3.37
N TRP A 30 13.47 -26.70 -3.63
CA TRP A 30 12.23 -26.29 -2.99
C TRP A 30 11.07 -27.24 -3.33
N ILE A 31 10.88 -27.60 -4.60
CA ILE A 31 9.87 -28.59 -5.03
C ILE A 31 10.12 -29.92 -4.33
N ASN A 32 11.35 -30.42 -4.37
CA ASN A 32 11.72 -31.68 -3.73
C ASN A 32 11.43 -31.68 -2.23
N SER A 33 11.62 -30.56 -1.54
CA SER A 33 11.25 -30.43 -0.13
C SER A 33 9.75 -30.58 0.08
N ARG A 34 8.92 -29.94 -0.77
CA ARG A 34 7.45 -30.02 -0.66
C ARG A 34 6.92 -31.40 -1.02
N LEU A 35 7.49 -32.06 -2.03
CA LEU A 35 7.10 -33.42 -2.41
C LEU A 35 7.39 -34.45 -1.31
N LYS A 36 8.42 -34.23 -0.48
CA LYS A 36 8.73 -35.11 0.67
C LYS A 36 7.72 -35.01 1.81
N GLU A 37 6.94 -33.93 1.89
CA GLU A 37 5.94 -33.74 2.95
C GLU A 37 4.74 -34.70 2.80
N ASN A 38 4.49 -35.23 1.58
CA ASN A 38 3.39 -36.15 1.33
C ASN A 38 3.89 -37.56 0.96
N PRO A 39 3.48 -38.62 1.70
CA PRO A 39 3.86 -39.99 1.39
C PRO A 39 3.49 -40.48 -0.02
N GLN A 40 2.46 -39.90 -0.64
CA GLN A 40 2.00 -40.29 -1.98
C GLN A 40 2.89 -39.77 -3.11
N THR A 41 3.78 -38.83 -2.84
CA THR A 41 4.70 -38.22 -3.80
C THR A 41 6.16 -38.62 -3.58
N LYS A 42 6.41 -39.65 -2.77
CA LYS A 42 7.77 -40.13 -2.41
C LYS A 42 8.61 -40.56 -3.62
N ASP A 43 7.97 -41.06 -4.67
CA ASP A 43 8.65 -41.52 -5.89
C ASP A 43 8.87 -40.40 -6.91
N LEU A 44 8.40 -39.18 -6.62
CA LEU A 44 8.60 -38.01 -7.47
C LEU A 44 9.78 -37.18 -6.98
N SER A 45 10.68 -36.85 -7.89
CA SER A 45 11.80 -35.95 -7.64
C SER A 45 12.09 -35.11 -8.88
N VAL A 46 12.49 -33.88 -8.67
CA VAL A 46 13.00 -32.97 -9.71
C VAL A 46 14.53 -33.04 -9.72
N SER A 47 15.09 -33.44 -10.84
CA SER A 47 16.52 -33.47 -11.14
C SER A 47 16.87 -32.47 -12.25
N ASP A 48 16.04 -32.38 -13.29
CA ASP A 48 16.08 -31.34 -14.31
C ASP A 48 14.74 -30.61 -14.27
N LEU A 49 14.75 -29.37 -13.81
CA LEU A 49 13.54 -28.60 -13.58
C LEU A 49 12.65 -28.51 -14.82
N PHE A 50 13.24 -28.27 -15.99
CA PHE A 50 12.48 -27.97 -17.19
C PHE A 50 11.96 -29.23 -17.87
N GLU A 51 12.70 -30.34 -17.77
CA GLU A 51 12.23 -31.65 -18.22
C GLU A 51 11.15 -32.23 -17.30
N ASP A 52 11.38 -32.22 -15.99
CA ASP A 52 10.58 -32.99 -15.05
C ASP A 52 9.18 -32.37 -14.83
N VAL A 53 9.04 -31.05 -14.98
CA VAL A 53 7.73 -30.37 -14.88
C VAL A 53 6.87 -30.50 -16.14
N LYS A 54 7.45 -30.89 -17.28
CA LYS A 54 6.77 -30.93 -18.59
C LYS A 54 5.51 -31.80 -18.60
N SER A 55 5.51 -32.90 -17.84
CA SER A 55 4.37 -33.81 -17.75
C SER A 55 3.15 -33.22 -17.03
N GLY A 56 3.33 -32.10 -16.32
CA GLY A 56 2.35 -31.49 -15.44
C GLY A 56 2.11 -32.24 -14.12
N VAL A 57 2.62 -33.47 -13.96
CA VAL A 57 2.40 -34.31 -12.78
C VAL A 57 3.02 -33.68 -11.53
N ILE A 58 4.23 -33.14 -11.64
CA ILE A 58 4.92 -32.50 -10.51
C ILE A 58 4.18 -31.23 -10.09
N LEU A 59 3.81 -30.36 -11.03
CA LEU A 59 3.10 -29.11 -10.74
C LEU A 59 1.70 -29.38 -10.16
N CYS A 60 0.99 -30.40 -10.65
CA CYS A 60 -0.31 -30.79 -10.11
C CYS A 60 -0.20 -31.29 -8.66
N ASN A 61 0.77 -32.16 -8.37
CA ASN A 61 1.02 -32.62 -7.01
C ASN A 61 1.43 -31.49 -6.07
N LEU A 62 2.33 -30.62 -6.55
CA LEU A 62 2.77 -29.44 -5.82
C LEU A 62 1.58 -28.54 -5.47
N TYR A 63 0.69 -28.26 -6.43
CA TYR A 63 -0.53 -27.49 -6.18
C TYR A 63 -1.42 -28.16 -5.14
N LYS A 64 -1.66 -29.48 -5.23
CA LYS A 64 -2.47 -30.22 -4.25
C LYS A 64 -1.91 -30.13 -2.83
N ILE A 65 -0.59 -30.29 -2.68
CA ILE A 65 0.09 -30.22 -1.38
C ILE A 65 -0.06 -28.80 -0.80
N LEU A 66 0.22 -27.78 -1.59
CA LEU A 66 0.26 -26.39 -1.13
C LEU A 66 -1.14 -25.79 -0.90
N SER A 67 -2.10 -26.06 -1.77
CA SER A 67 -3.47 -25.53 -1.66
C SER A 67 -4.36 -26.31 -0.69
N GLN A 68 -3.95 -27.53 -0.32
CA GLN A 68 -4.76 -28.49 0.42
C GLN A 68 -6.11 -28.81 -0.26
N ASP A 69 -6.21 -28.58 -1.56
CA ASP A 69 -7.42 -28.84 -2.34
C ASP A 69 -7.51 -30.32 -2.73
N SER A 70 -8.26 -31.10 -1.94
CA SER A 70 -8.50 -32.51 -2.21
C SER A 70 -9.37 -32.76 -3.44
N SER A 71 -10.09 -31.74 -3.94
CA SER A 71 -10.96 -31.85 -5.12
C SER A 71 -10.21 -31.72 -6.45
N PHE A 72 -8.97 -31.24 -6.43
CA PHE A 72 -8.16 -31.09 -7.63
C PHE A 72 -7.73 -32.46 -8.19
N THR A 73 -8.10 -32.71 -9.45
CA THR A 73 -7.85 -33.98 -10.17
C THR A 73 -7.07 -33.76 -11.46
N TYR A 74 -6.22 -34.72 -11.80
CA TYR A 74 -5.36 -34.70 -12.98
C TYR A 74 -4.98 -36.15 -13.36
N ASN A 75 -4.35 -36.36 -14.52
CA ASN A 75 -3.89 -37.67 -14.97
C ASN A 75 -2.50 -37.98 -14.36
N PRO A 76 -2.36 -38.96 -13.44
CA PRO A 76 -1.08 -39.25 -12.79
C PRO A 76 -0.07 -39.94 -13.71
N THR A 77 -0.51 -40.51 -14.84
CA THR A 77 0.33 -41.24 -15.79
C THR A 77 0.06 -40.75 -17.23
N PRO A 78 0.42 -39.50 -17.56
CA PRO A 78 0.16 -38.96 -18.89
C PRO A 78 1.06 -39.65 -19.93
N LYS A 79 0.45 -40.39 -20.86
CA LYS A 79 1.17 -41.17 -21.89
C LYS A 79 1.40 -40.43 -23.21
N THR A 80 0.66 -39.35 -23.45
CA THR A 80 0.67 -38.61 -24.71
C THR A 80 0.85 -37.13 -24.43
N ASP A 81 1.34 -36.38 -25.41
CA ASP A 81 1.51 -34.92 -25.32
C ASP A 81 0.20 -34.22 -24.94
N PHE A 82 -0.93 -34.71 -25.47
CA PHE A 82 -2.26 -34.21 -25.11
C PHE A 82 -2.56 -34.38 -23.61
N HIS A 83 -2.27 -35.54 -23.02
CA HIS A 83 -2.47 -35.76 -21.59
C HIS A 83 -1.55 -34.88 -20.73
N MET A 84 -0.32 -34.64 -21.17
CA MET A 84 0.62 -33.75 -20.47
C MET A 84 0.12 -32.30 -20.53
N MET A 85 -0.35 -31.85 -21.69
CA MET A 85 -0.88 -30.51 -21.88
C MET A 85 -2.16 -30.28 -21.08
N ASP A 86 -3.06 -31.26 -21.02
CA ASP A 86 -4.28 -31.20 -20.19
C ASP A 86 -3.95 -31.06 -18.69
N ASN A 87 -2.98 -31.82 -18.19
CA ASN A 87 -2.49 -31.67 -16.81
C ASN A 87 -1.95 -30.26 -16.54
N LEU A 88 -1.08 -29.75 -17.43
CA LEU A 88 -0.52 -28.41 -17.32
C LEU A 88 -1.62 -27.34 -17.36
N GLN A 89 -2.59 -27.46 -18.27
CA GLN A 89 -3.68 -26.50 -18.38
C GLN A 89 -4.53 -26.44 -17.11
N LYS A 90 -4.80 -27.60 -16.48
CA LYS A 90 -5.56 -27.67 -15.22
C LYS A 90 -4.88 -26.89 -14.11
N VAL A 91 -3.60 -27.15 -13.86
CA VAL A 91 -2.87 -26.47 -12.78
C VAL A 91 -2.62 -24.99 -13.08
N ILE A 92 -2.32 -24.65 -14.33
CA ILE A 92 -2.09 -23.26 -14.75
C ILE A 92 -3.37 -22.45 -14.69
N ASN A 93 -4.53 -23.01 -15.03
CA ASN A 93 -5.81 -22.33 -14.86
C ASN A 93 -6.08 -22.02 -13.39
N GLN A 94 -5.84 -22.96 -12.46
CA GLN A 94 -6.01 -22.67 -11.02
C GLN A 94 -5.12 -21.53 -10.53
N MET A 95 -3.89 -21.44 -11.07
CA MET A 95 -2.99 -20.34 -10.75
C MET A 95 -3.42 -19.03 -11.42
N ASN A 96 -3.75 -19.04 -12.72
CA ASN A 96 -4.23 -17.87 -13.44
C ASN A 96 -5.54 -17.34 -12.83
N ASP A 97 -6.52 -18.19 -12.51
CA ASP A 97 -7.78 -17.81 -11.86
C ASP A 97 -7.54 -17.13 -10.51
N TYR A 98 -6.59 -17.65 -9.72
CA TYR A 98 -6.17 -16.99 -8.49
C TYR A 98 -5.54 -15.63 -8.77
N LEU A 99 -4.62 -15.56 -9.73
CA LEU A 99 -3.92 -14.34 -10.07
C LEU A 99 -4.87 -13.26 -10.60
N GLU A 100 -5.87 -13.65 -11.42
CA GLU A 100 -6.94 -12.78 -11.92
C GLU A 100 -7.84 -12.26 -10.80
N LYS A 101 -8.17 -13.11 -9.81
CA LYS A 101 -8.92 -12.69 -8.61
C LYS A 101 -8.13 -11.75 -7.71
N GLN A 102 -6.80 -11.74 -7.82
CA GLN A 102 -5.93 -10.85 -7.04
C GLN A 102 -5.57 -9.55 -7.80
N ASN A 103 -5.64 -9.54 -9.14
CA ASN A 103 -5.35 -8.36 -9.97
C ASN A 103 -5.81 -8.52 -11.43
N ALA A 104 -6.29 -7.45 -12.08
CA ALA A 104 -6.88 -7.50 -13.43
C ALA A 104 -5.87 -7.46 -14.61
N ASN A 105 -4.58 -7.18 -14.36
CA ASN A 105 -3.53 -7.11 -15.39
C ASN A 105 -2.49 -8.23 -15.27
N CYS A 106 -2.93 -9.45 -14.98
CA CYS A 106 -1.98 -10.53 -14.72
C CYS A 106 -1.31 -11.06 -15.99
N ILE A 107 -0.01 -11.35 -15.88
CA ILE A 107 0.71 -12.20 -16.84
C ILE A 107 0.04 -13.57 -16.80
N LYS A 108 -0.71 -13.91 -17.84
CA LYS A 108 -1.29 -15.25 -17.97
C LYS A 108 -0.20 -16.22 -18.40
N TYR A 109 0.00 -17.28 -17.64
CA TYR A 109 0.87 -18.38 -18.04
C TYR A 109 0.11 -19.30 -19.00
N SER A 110 0.81 -19.87 -19.97
CA SER A 110 0.27 -20.83 -20.92
C SER A 110 0.84 -22.22 -20.65
N ALA A 111 0.03 -23.26 -20.79
CA ALA A 111 0.50 -24.65 -20.72
C ALA A 111 1.55 -24.95 -21.79
N GLU A 112 1.44 -24.32 -22.96
CA GLU A 112 2.36 -24.51 -24.08
C GLU A 112 3.78 -24.05 -23.72
N THR A 113 3.93 -22.93 -23.01
CA THR A 113 5.26 -22.41 -22.67
C THR A 113 5.99 -23.30 -21.67
N VAL A 114 5.27 -23.95 -20.76
CA VAL A 114 5.82 -24.95 -19.84
C VAL A 114 6.13 -26.26 -20.59
N PHE A 115 5.23 -26.72 -21.45
CA PHE A 115 5.43 -27.94 -22.23
C PHE A 115 6.64 -27.86 -23.17
N HIS A 116 6.87 -26.68 -23.75
CA HIS A 116 8.04 -26.37 -24.57
C HIS A 116 9.28 -25.94 -23.76
N LYS A 117 9.27 -26.10 -22.44
CA LYS A 117 10.44 -25.91 -21.55
C LYS A 117 11.00 -24.49 -21.59
N SER A 118 10.14 -23.50 -21.72
CA SER A 118 10.57 -22.11 -21.71
C SER A 118 11.06 -21.72 -20.32
N GLU A 119 12.38 -21.62 -20.16
CA GLU A 119 13.04 -21.44 -18.86
C GLU A 119 12.49 -20.25 -18.07
N THR A 120 12.35 -19.09 -18.72
CA THR A 120 11.84 -17.86 -18.10
C THR A 120 10.39 -17.98 -17.64
N HIS A 121 9.54 -18.66 -18.40
CA HIS A 121 8.13 -18.83 -18.06
C HIS A 121 7.95 -19.88 -16.97
N VAL A 122 8.74 -20.96 -16.99
CA VAL A 122 8.73 -21.99 -15.93
C VAL A 122 9.18 -21.41 -14.60
N LEU A 123 10.31 -20.68 -14.59
CA LEU A 123 10.80 -20.01 -13.37
C LEU A 123 9.81 -18.94 -12.90
N GLY A 124 9.23 -18.16 -13.82
CA GLY A 124 8.20 -17.19 -13.50
C GLY A 124 6.96 -17.81 -12.86
N LEU A 125 6.48 -18.95 -13.38
CA LEU A 125 5.34 -19.68 -12.84
C LEU A 125 5.64 -20.24 -11.44
N LEU A 126 6.80 -20.87 -11.25
CA LEU A 126 7.22 -21.42 -9.97
C LEU A 126 7.39 -20.34 -8.90
N TRP A 127 7.88 -19.16 -9.29
CA TRP A 127 7.90 -18.00 -8.40
C TRP A 127 6.48 -17.63 -7.93
N GLN A 128 5.46 -17.69 -8.79
CA GLN A 128 4.07 -17.43 -8.35
C GLN A 128 3.56 -18.47 -7.35
N PHE A 129 3.99 -19.73 -7.44
CA PHE A 129 3.70 -20.74 -6.43
C PHE A 129 4.32 -20.37 -5.09
N ILE A 130 5.62 -20.09 -5.07
CA ILE A 130 6.35 -19.71 -3.85
C ILE A 130 5.75 -18.44 -3.25
N LEU A 131 5.54 -17.42 -4.08
CA LEU A 131 4.95 -16.16 -3.65
C LEU A 131 3.57 -16.36 -3.02
N ARG A 132 2.70 -17.15 -3.64
CA ARG A 132 1.34 -17.41 -3.16
C ARG A 132 1.33 -18.20 -1.86
N PHE A 133 2.03 -19.33 -1.82
CA PHE A 133 1.85 -20.34 -0.77
C PHE A 133 2.89 -20.27 0.34
N ASP A 134 4.08 -19.74 0.07
CA ASP A 134 5.15 -19.66 1.07
C ASP A 134 5.35 -18.24 1.62
N ILE A 135 5.20 -17.21 0.78
CA ILE A 135 5.49 -15.82 1.19
C ILE A 135 4.22 -15.06 1.56
N LYS A 136 3.17 -15.05 0.72
CA LYS A 136 1.95 -14.27 0.96
C LYS A 136 1.19 -14.70 2.23
N GLU A 137 1.31 -15.96 2.66
CA GLU A 137 0.73 -16.44 3.92
C GLU A 137 1.44 -15.88 5.16
N ILE A 138 2.67 -15.38 5.03
CA ILE A 138 3.45 -14.85 6.15
C ILE A 138 2.82 -13.55 6.64
N SER A 139 2.52 -13.48 7.94
CA SER A 139 2.03 -12.29 8.63
C SER A 139 2.69 -12.17 10.00
N GLU A 140 2.98 -10.95 10.47
CA GLU A 140 3.82 -10.72 11.68
C GLU A 140 3.61 -9.32 12.29
N ASP A 141 2.75 -9.11 13.27
CA ASP A 141 2.31 -7.76 13.67
C ASP A 141 1.56 -7.05 12.52
N GLY A 142 0.85 -7.82 11.65
CA GLY A 142 -0.15 -7.52 10.57
C GLY A 142 0.17 -6.94 9.15
N ARG A 143 1.39 -7.05 8.59
CA ARG A 143 1.73 -6.81 7.15
C ARG A 143 1.41 -8.19 6.56
N SER A 144 1.65 -8.38 5.29
CA SER A 144 1.65 -9.72 4.70
C SER A 144 2.71 -9.81 3.62
N GLY A 145 3.06 -11.04 3.24
CA GLY A 145 3.98 -11.27 2.13
C GLY A 145 5.41 -10.92 2.47
N GLU A 146 6.10 -10.34 1.49
CA GLU A 146 7.51 -9.96 1.57
C GLU A 146 7.82 -9.02 2.74
N ASP A 147 7.02 -7.97 2.92
CA ASP A 147 7.22 -7.01 4.01
C ASP A 147 7.04 -7.66 5.39
N ALA A 148 6.26 -8.74 5.46
CA ALA A 148 6.17 -9.56 6.65
C ALA A 148 7.47 -10.21 7.03
N LEU A 149 8.04 -10.87 6.04
CA LEU A 149 9.24 -11.65 6.19
C LEU A 149 10.41 -10.73 6.53
N LEU A 150 10.50 -9.57 5.86
CA LEU A 150 11.56 -8.59 6.09
C LEU A 150 11.46 -8.00 7.50
N TYR A 151 10.27 -7.59 7.90
CA TYR A 151 10.03 -7.06 9.25
C TYR A 151 10.29 -8.11 10.33
N TRP A 152 9.87 -9.36 10.10
CA TRP A 152 10.16 -10.44 11.02
C TRP A 152 11.67 -10.60 11.20
N CYS A 153 12.45 -10.59 10.10
CA CYS A 153 13.90 -10.66 10.18
C CYS A 153 14.48 -9.51 11.02
N GLN A 154 14.05 -8.27 10.76
CA GLN A 154 14.46 -7.07 11.51
C GLN A 154 14.11 -7.16 13.00
N LYS A 155 12.92 -7.69 13.32
CA LYS A 155 12.45 -7.86 14.70
C LYS A 155 13.29 -8.90 15.45
N GLN A 156 13.59 -10.03 14.81
CA GLN A 156 14.43 -11.09 15.38
C GLN A 156 15.88 -10.63 15.58
N THR A 157 16.40 -9.81 14.67
CA THR A 157 17.80 -9.36 14.70
C THR A 157 18.01 -7.97 15.31
N LYS A 158 16.99 -7.35 15.93
CA LYS A 158 17.06 -6.00 16.52
C LYS A 158 18.23 -5.83 17.52
N ASN A 159 18.52 -6.86 18.30
CA ASN A 159 19.56 -6.81 19.34
C ASN A 159 20.99 -7.03 18.81
N TYR A 160 21.15 -7.20 17.49
CA TYR A 160 22.45 -7.42 16.84
C TYR A 160 22.94 -6.18 16.08
N SER A 161 22.21 -5.06 16.16
CA SER A 161 22.65 -3.76 15.63
C SER A 161 23.88 -3.24 16.40
N PRO A 162 24.89 -2.66 15.74
CA PRO A 162 24.95 -2.32 14.31
C PRO A 162 25.55 -3.43 13.42
N LEU A 163 25.95 -4.57 13.98
CA LEU A 163 26.64 -5.64 13.24
C LEU A 163 25.73 -6.35 12.23
N VAL A 164 24.43 -6.42 12.50
CA VAL A 164 23.43 -6.94 11.57
C VAL A 164 22.34 -5.89 11.38
N ASN A 165 22.15 -5.47 10.13
CA ASN A 165 21.09 -4.54 9.75
C ASN A 165 20.39 -5.04 8.47
N ILE A 166 19.24 -5.68 8.63
CA ILE A 166 18.51 -6.29 7.53
C ILE A 166 17.58 -5.25 6.89
N VAL A 167 17.90 -4.81 5.67
CA VAL A 167 17.11 -3.82 4.92
C VAL A 167 16.57 -4.35 3.58
N ASP A 168 17.14 -5.45 3.08
CA ASP A 168 16.78 -6.12 1.82
C ASP A 168 16.98 -7.65 1.95
N PHE A 169 16.57 -8.42 0.93
CA PHE A 169 16.88 -9.86 0.85
C PHE A 169 18.09 -10.14 -0.06
N GLY A 170 18.92 -9.13 -0.31
CA GLY A 170 20.12 -9.24 -1.12
C GLY A 170 21.37 -9.08 -0.27
N LYS A 171 21.91 -7.85 -0.25
CA LYS A 171 23.18 -7.50 0.41
C LYS A 171 23.15 -7.78 1.90
N SER A 172 21.99 -7.63 2.54
CA SER A 172 21.81 -7.82 3.98
C SER A 172 22.09 -9.25 4.46
N PHE A 173 22.02 -10.23 3.55
CA PHE A 173 22.24 -11.65 3.86
C PHE A 173 23.57 -12.18 3.27
N GLN A 174 24.29 -11.33 2.52
CA GLN A 174 25.44 -11.73 1.74
C GLN A 174 26.64 -12.16 2.60
N ASP A 175 26.78 -11.57 3.80
CA ASP A 175 27.89 -11.86 4.72
C ASP A 175 27.63 -13.04 5.66
N GLY A 176 26.43 -13.63 5.61
CA GLY A 176 25.99 -14.73 6.47
C GLY A 176 25.65 -14.35 7.92
N LEU A 177 25.93 -13.13 8.36
CA LEU A 177 25.69 -12.72 9.75
C LEU A 177 24.19 -12.59 10.05
N ALA A 178 23.39 -12.20 9.06
CA ALA A 178 21.93 -12.18 9.19
C ALA A 178 21.35 -13.58 9.49
N PHE A 179 21.82 -14.64 8.80
CA PHE A 179 21.39 -16.01 9.08
C PHE A 179 21.85 -16.48 10.46
N CYS A 180 23.09 -16.16 10.83
CA CYS A 180 23.63 -16.48 12.16
C CYS A 180 22.82 -15.79 13.28
N ALA A 181 22.45 -14.52 13.09
CA ALA A 181 21.66 -13.77 14.05
C ALA A 181 20.24 -14.33 14.21
N LEU A 182 19.58 -14.75 13.11
CA LEU A 182 18.26 -15.41 13.17
C LEU A 182 18.31 -16.73 13.94
N ILE A 183 19.35 -17.54 13.75
CA ILE A 183 19.54 -18.80 14.48
C ILE A 183 19.80 -18.50 15.96
N HIS A 184 20.72 -17.58 16.26
CA HIS A 184 21.07 -17.21 17.63
C HIS A 184 19.89 -16.57 18.37
N SER A 185 19.05 -15.78 17.68
CA SER A 185 17.86 -15.16 18.29
C SER A 185 16.81 -16.19 18.65
N TYR A 186 16.70 -17.27 17.87
CA TYR A 186 15.78 -18.37 18.12
C TYR A 186 16.28 -19.29 19.23
N ASN A 187 17.54 -19.71 19.17
CA ASN A 187 18.18 -20.50 20.23
C ASN A 187 19.68 -20.17 20.30
N PRO A 188 20.11 -19.39 21.31
CA PRO A 188 21.51 -19.00 21.49
C PRO A 188 22.50 -20.17 21.62
N GLN A 189 22.04 -21.38 21.99
CA GLN A 189 22.93 -22.55 22.13
C GLN A 189 23.31 -23.19 20.80
N LEU A 190 22.59 -22.90 19.71
CA LEU A 190 22.83 -23.54 18.41
C LEU A 190 24.02 -22.95 17.66
N ILE A 191 24.42 -21.70 17.97
CA ILE A 191 25.49 -21.01 17.28
C ILE A 191 26.20 -20.02 18.21
N ASP A 192 27.53 -19.97 18.19
CA ASP A 192 28.26 -18.88 18.85
C ASP A 192 28.33 -17.68 17.91
N PHE A 193 27.40 -16.73 18.07
CA PHE A 193 27.31 -15.55 17.21
C PHE A 193 28.58 -14.69 17.28
N LYS A 194 29.21 -14.57 18.45
CA LYS A 194 30.40 -13.74 18.62
C LYS A 194 31.56 -14.31 17.80
N ALA A 195 31.76 -15.63 17.86
CA ALA A 195 32.76 -16.29 17.03
C ALA A 195 32.54 -16.05 15.53
N GLN A 196 31.28 -15.99 15.06
CA GLN A 196 30.99 -15.71 13.64
C GLN A 196 31.38 -14.29 13.23
N THR A 197 31.28 -13.30 14.12
CA THR A 197 31.68 -11.90 13.82
C THR A 197 33.19 -11.70 13.69
N GLU A 198 33.98 -12.64 14.20
CA GLU A 198 35.45 -12.59 14.16
C GLU A 198 36.02 -13.33 12.92
N LEU A 199 35.17 -14.04 12.17
CA LEU A 199 35.57 -14.72 10.94
C LEU A 199 35.88 -13.71 9.84
N LYS A 200 37.00 -13.93 9.14
CA LYS A 200 37.43 -13.09 8.01
C LYS A 200 36.76 -13.46 6.69
N ASP A 201 36.29 -14.70 6.58
CA ASP A 201 35.68 -15.24 5.36
C ASP A 201 34.16 -15.42 5.58
N PRO A 202 33.32 -14.61 4.92
CA PRO A 202 31.86 -14.70 5.03
C PRO A 202 31.30 -16.07 4.60
N LYS A 203 32.03 -16.82 3.77
CA LYS A 203 31.64 -18.16 3.35
C LYS A 203 31.48 -19.12 4.53
N GLN A 204 32.36 -19.01 5.53
CA GLN A 204 32.34 -19.89 6.70
C GLN A 204 31.08 -19.63 7.55
N SER A 205 30.69 -18.36 7.72
CA SER A 205 29.45 -17.97 8.41
C SER A 205 28.22 -18.49 7.68
N LEU A 206 28.19 -18.37 6.34
CA LEU A 206 27.11 -18.91 5.50
C LEU A 206 26.99 -20.43 5.62
N GLU A 207 28.10 -21.16 5.43
CA GLU A 207 28.12 -22.63 5.50
C GLU A 207 27.70 -23.13 6.90
N THR A 208 28.24 -22.52 7.96
CA THR A 208 27.87 -22.84 9.35
C THR A 208 26.38 -22.62 9.59
N SER A 209 25.84 -21.47 9.16
CA SER A 209 24.41 -21.17 9.33
C SER A 209 23.50 -22.16 8.58
N PHE A 210 23.87 -22.56 7.36
CA PHE A 210 23.10 -23.50 6.55
C PHE A 210 23.16 -24.92 7.12
N GLU A 211 24.30 -25.35 7.63
CA GLU A 211 24.43 -26.66 8.29
C GLU A 211 23.61 -26.76 9.57
N ILE A 212 23.60 -25.70 10.40
CA ILE A 212 22.80 -25.65 11.62
C ILE A 212 21.31 -25.63 11.27
N ALA A 213 20.92 -24.85 10.25
CA ALA A 213 19.53 -24.81 9.79
C ALA A 213 19.04 -26.20 9.32
N GLU A 214 19.87 -26.94 8.58
CA GLU A 214 19.53 -28.28 8.11
C GLU A 214 19.50 -29.31 9.24
N LYS A 215 20.58 -29.42 10.03
CA LYS A 215 20.74 -30.48 11.03
C LYS A 215 19.92 -30.24 12.29
N CYS A 216 19.77 -28.98 12.72
CA CYS A 216 19.17 -28.63 14.00
C CYS A 216 17.75 -28.07 13.88
N LEU A 217 17.43 -27.41 12.76
CA LEU A 217 16.11 -26.78 12.55
C LEU A 217 15.27 -27.49 11.47
N ASN A 218 15.81 -28.53 10.83
CA ASN A 218 15.16 -29.27 9.74
C ASN A 218 14.73 -28.36 8.57
N ILE A 219 15.49 -27.29 8.31
CA ILE A 219 15.29 -26.38 7.19
C ILE A 219 16.12 -26.90 6.01
N PRO A 220 15.50 -27.27 4.87
CA PRO A 220 16.22 -27.84 3.73
C PRO A 220 17.22 -26.83 3.17
N LYS A 221 18.45 -27.26 2.87
CA LYS A 221 19.48 -26.39 2.30
C LYS A 221 19.14 -26.00 0.85
N LEU A 222 18.49 -24.83 0.67
CA LEU A 222 18.08 -24.31 -0.64
C LEU A 222 19.11 -23.40 -1.30
N LEU A 223 20.07 -22.87 -0.52
CA LEU A 223 21.09 -21.92 -1.00
C LEU A 223 22.49 -22.52 -0.89
N ASN A 224 23.36 -22.12 -1.80
CA ASN A 224 24.80 -22.38 -1.76
C ASN A 224 25.55 -21.10 -1.35
N ALA A 225 26.51 -21.20 -0.44
CA ALA A 225 27.30 -20.06 0.02
C ALA A 225 28.03 -19.35 -1.13
N ASN A 226 28.53 -20.10 -2.12
CA ASN A 226 29.21 -19.49 -3.27
C ASN A 226 28.24 -18.66 -4.12
N ASP A 227 26.96 -19.03 -4.20
CA ASP A 227 25.98 -18.30 -5.01
C ASP A 227 25.67 -16.91 -4.46
N LEU A 228 25.75 -16.73 -3.14
CA LEU A 228 25.56 -15.43 -2.48
C LEU A 228 26.82 -14.54 -2.55
N LEU A 229 28.01 -15.13 -2.61
CA LEU A 229 29.29 -14.40 -2.58
C LEU A 229 29.79 -13.96 -3.96
N ASN A 230 29.21 -14.47 -5.04
CA ASN A 230 29.73 -14.34 -6.41
C ASN A 230 29.58 -12.95 -7.06
N GLY A 231 29.69 -11.85 -6.33
CA GLY A 231 29.90 -10.46 -6.82
C GLY A 231 28.86 -9.86 -7.78
N LEU A 232 27.91 -10.65 -8.25
CA LEU A 232 26.80 -10.29 -9.12
C LEU A 232 25.59 -9.89 -8.26
N ALA A 233 24.62 -9.20 -8.88
CA ALA A 233 23.37 -8.86 -8.20
C ALA A 233 22.69 -10.15 -7.71
N ILE A 234 22.56 -10.30 -6.39
CA ILE A 234 21.87 -11.42 -5.75
C ILE A 234 20.40 -11.35 -6.16
N ASP A 235 19.85 -12.47 -6.60
CA ASP A 235 18.41 -12.56 -6.81
C ASP A 235 17.71 -12.65 -5.45
N GLU A 236 16.99 -11.59 -5.07
CA GLU A 236 16.30 -11.53 -3.78
C GLU A 236 15.22 -12.62 -3.64
N ARG A 237 14.69 -13.14 -4.75
CA ARG A 237 13.63 -14.18 -4.76
C ARG A 237 14.10 -15.48 -4.14
N ILE A 238 15.35 -15.89 -4.39
CA ILE A 238 15.90 -17.14 -3.83
C ILE A 238 16.19 -17.00 -2.34
N VAL A 239 16.67 -15.83 -1.89
CA VAL A 239 16.91 -15.54 -0.47
C VAL A 239 15.58 -15.48 0.29
N MET A 240 14.57 -14.79 -0.24
CA MET A 240 13.21 -14.77 0.32
C MET A 240 12.63 -16.18 0.46
N THR A 241 12.81 -17.02 -0.57
CA THR A 241 12.35 -18.41 -0.54
C THR A 241 13.00 -19.17 0.61
N TYR A 242 14.31 -19.03 0.81
CA TYR A 242 15.00 -19.71 1.91
C TYR A 242 14.62 -19.15 3.28
N VAL A 243 14.63 -17.83 3.46
CA VAL A 243 14.27 -17.15 4.72
C VAL A 243 12.81 -17.42 5.11
N SER A 244 11.91 -17.64 4.16
CA SER A 244 10.52 -18.05 4.47
C SER A 244 10.45 -19.34 5.28
N ASN A 245 11.39 -20.28 5.10
CA ASN A 245 11.44 -21.52 5.87
C ASN A 245 11.94 -21.29 7.30
N PHE A 246 12.82 -20.30 7.53
CA PHE A 246 13.18 -19.87 8.88
C PHE A 246 11.96 -19.33 9.62
N TRP A 247 11.17 -18.46 8.98
CA TRP A 247 9.92 -17.97 9.57
C TRP A 247 8.95 -19.10 9.92
N LYS A 248 8.80 -20.09 9.03
CA LYS A 248 7.93 -21.25 9.27
C LYS A 248 8.37 -22.08 10.48
N VAL A 249 9.67 -22.21 10.77
CA VAL A 249 10.14 -22.94 11.95
C VAL A 249 10.08 -22.10 13.22
N MET A 250 10.40 -20.81 13.11
CA MET A 250 10.68 -19.94 14.26
C MET A 250 9.49 -19.10 14.72
N SER A 251 8.36 -19.08 13.99
CA SER A 251 7.18 -18.29 14.36
C SER A 251 6.19 -19.05 15.29
N PRO A 252 5.58 -18.38 16.29
CA PRO A 252 4.63 -19.01 17.23
C PRO A 252 3.37 -19.60 16.57
N THR A 253 2.98 -19.04 15.42
CA THR A 253 1.79 -19.43 14.66
C THR A 253 1.99 -20.77 13.95
N ALA A 254 3.22 -21.10 13.57
CA ALA A 254 3.55 -22.35 12.89
C ALA A 254 3.62 -23.56 13.85
N ALA A 255 3.97 -23.33 15.12
CA ALA A 255 3.93 -24.38 16.15
C ALA A 255 2.52 -24.97 16.36
N ARG A 256 1.45 -24.20 16.09
CA ARG A 256 0.05 -24.66 16.22
C ARG A 256 -0.41 -25.61 15.12
N LYS A 257 0.20 -25.61 13.93
CA LYS A 257 -0.17 -26.54 12.84
C LYS A 257 0.34 -27.96 13.06
N ASN A 258 1.42 -28.15 13.82
CA ASN A 258 1.99 -29.49 14.09
C ASN A 258 1.37 -30.21 15.31
N THR A 259 0.61 -29.50 16.16
CA THR A 259 -0.05 -30.09 17.34
C THR A 259 -1.49 -30.55 17.12
N MET A 260 -2.09 -30.33 15.94
CA MET A 260 -3.51 -30.68 15.66
C MET A 260 -3.71 -32.05 15.01
N LEU A 261 -2.76 -32.98 15.12
CA LEU A 261 -2.93 -34.36 14.62
C LEU A 261 -3.43 -35.36 15.67
N ASP A 262 -3.65 -34.97 16.92
CA ASP A 262 -3.88 -35.95 18.02
C ASP A 262 -5.21 -35.81 18.79
N GLU A 263 -6.09 -34.88 18.44
CA GLU A 263 -7.39 -34.72 19.13
C GLU A 263 -8.56 -34.67 18.15
N SER A 264 -8.96 -35.84 17.65
CA SER A 264 -10.27 -36.01 16.99
C SER A 264 -10.94 -37.32 17.41
N ALA A 265 -11.31 -37.40 18.69
CA ALA A 265 -12.35 -38.29 19.15
C ALA A 265 -13.40 -37.48 19.93
N LEU A 266 -14.66 -37.66 19.52
CA LEU A 266 -15.92 -37.20 20.13
C LEU A 266 -16.54 -35.83 19.74
N THR A 267 -17.45 -35.95 18.76
CA THR A 267 -18.91 -35.62 18.80
C THR A 267 -19.44 -34.17 18.81
N THR A 268 -20.20 -33.92 17.72
CA THR A 268 -21.55 -33.33 17.57
C THR A 268 -21.82 -31.82 17.62
N ASN A 269 -22.18 -31.30 16.42
CA ASN A 269 -23.20 -30.32 16.03
C ASN A 269 -23.72 -29.30 17.07
N THR A 270 -23.58 -28.00 16.76
CA THR A 270 -24.70 -27.10 16.39
C THR A 270 -24.22 -25.69 15.98
N SER A 271 -25.05 -25.08 15.12
CA SER A 271 -24.99 -23.74 14.51
C SER A 271 -24.78 -22.56 15.46
N LEU A 272 -23.90 -21.60 15.11
CA LEU A 272 -24.18 -20.16 14.93
C LEU A 272 -22.88 -19.36 14.76
N LYS A 273 -22.97 -18.33 13.91
CA LYS A 273 -21.90 -17.45 13.40
C LYS A 273 -21.28 -16.55 14.47
N SER A 274 -20.02 -16.17 14.25
CA SER A 274 -19.35 -14.86 14.49
C SER A 274 -17.89 -15.07 14.94
N PRO A 275 -17.04 -14.04 15.06
CA PRO A 275 -16.82 -12.87 14.23
C PRO A 275 -15.37 -12.79 13.69
N ARG A 276 -15.20 -12.02 12.62
CA ARG A 276 -13.93 -11.50 12.10
C ARG A 276 -13.21 -10.64 13.16
N THR A 277 -11.88 -10.71 13.20
CA THR A 277 -11.01 -9.56 13.55
C THR A 277 -9.57 -9.86 13.09
N PHE A 278 -8.95 -9.17 12.10
CA PHE A 278 -8.46 -7.77 12.06
C PHE A 278 -7.44 -7.54 13.22
N ILE A 279 -6.16 -7.12 13.07
CA ILE A 279 -5.61 -6.02 12.23
C ILE A 279 -4.06 -5.86 12.37
N SER A 280 -3.45 -5.22 11.34
CA SER A 280 -2.32 -4.23 11.32
C SER A 280 -0.87 -4.68 11.49
N LYS A 281 -0.03 -4.51 10.44
CA LYS A 281 1.36 -3.95 10.40
C LYS A 281 1.24 -2.66 9.61
N LYS A 282 2.09 -1.71 9.99
CA LYS A 282 2.64 -0.67 9.10
C LYS A 282 3.64 -1.28 8.12
N LYS A 283 3.40 -1.17 6.82
CA LYS A 283 4.31 -1.50 5.70
C LYS A 283 5.05 -0.21 5.28
N GLN A 284 6.32 -0.29 4.90
CA GLN A 284 6.96 0.73 4.06
C GLN A 284 6.86 0.19 2.63
N SER A 285 5.99 0.82 1.86
CA SER A 285 5.49 0.40 0.55
C SER A 285 6.47 0.76 -0.57
N HIS A 286 6.88 -0.24 -1.35
CA HIS A 286 7.13 -0.03 -2.76
C HIS A 286 5.80 0.32 -3.43
N SER A 287 5.73 1.55 -3.94
CA SER A 287 4.55 2.12 -4.57
C SER A 287 4.22 1.39 -5.87
N VAL A 288 3.28 0.45 -5.79
CA VAL A 288 2.57 -0.08 -6.95
C VAL A 288 1.74 1.06 -7.54
N ALA A 289 1.76 1.20 -8.85
CA ALA A 289 0.90 2.18 -9.51
C ALA A 289 -0.57 1.86 -9.27
N PRO A 290 -1.36 2.77 -8.69
CA PRO A 290 -2.78 2.53 -8.60
C PRO A 290 -3.36 2.66 -10.01
N ASN A 291 -3.89 1.54 -10.50
CA ASN A 291 -4.71 1.51 -11.70
C ASN A 291 -6.15 1.77 -11.29
N PHE A 292 -6.46 3.05 -11.12
CA PHE A 292 -7.83 3.49 -10.87
C PHE A 292 -8.66 3.30 -12.13
N SER A 293 -9.76 2.58 -12.00
CA SER A 293 -10.78 2.42 -13.02
C SER A 293 -12.07 3.10 -12.57
N PHE A 294 -12.81 3.69 -13.50
CA PHE A 294 -14.07 4.32 -13.17
C PHE A 294 -15.02 3.29 -12.56
N HIS A 295 -15.62 3.64 -11.41
CA HIS A 295 -16.53 2.77 -10.67
C HIS A 295 -17.96 3.31 -10.66
N SER A 296 -18.14 4.56 -10.21
CA SER A 296 -19.45 5.22 -10.10
C SER A 296 -19.29 6.73 -9.93
N PHE A 297 -20.39 7.48 -9.82
CA PHE A 297 -20.37 8.89 -9.45
C PHE A 297 -21.51 9.25 -8.49
N ILE A 298 -21.33 10.35 -7.75
CA ILE A 298 -22.36 11.00 -6.94
C ILE A 298 -22.72 12.31 -7.63
N GLU A 299 -23.99 12.49 -7.97
CA GLU A 299 -24.50 13.77 -8.49
C GLU A 299 -24.74 14.73 -7.33
N VAL A 300 -24.18 15.94 -7.45
CA VAL A 300 -24.24 16.96 -6.40
C VAL A 300 -24.96 18.21 -6.92
N GLY A 301 -24.72 18.56 -8.18
CA GLY A 301 -25.12 19.82 -8.80
C GLY A 301 -23.91 20.57 -9.32
N LEU A 302 -24.11 21.60 -10.13
CA LEU A 302 -23.01 22.33 -10.78
C LEU A 302 -22.06 22.96 -9.74
N GLY A 303 -20.74 22.90 -10.02
CA GLY A 303 -19.71 23.56 -9.21
C GLY A 303 -19.32 22.80 -7.93
N VAL A 304 -18.61 21.67 -8.08
CA VAL A 304 -18.01 20.95 -6.95
C VAL A 304 -16.51 21.16 -6.96
N SER A 305 -15.94 21.76 -5.90
CA SER A 305 -14.51 22.08 -5.82
C SER A 305 -13.71 21.16 -4.91
N ASP A 306 -14.32 20.51 -3.93
CA ASP A 306 -13.62 19.62 -3.01
C ASP A 306 -14.49 18.52 -2.39
N VAL A 307 -13.84 17.42 -1.99
CA VAL A 307 -14.44 16.27 -1.33
C VAL A 307 -13.52 15.73 -0.22
N ARG A 308 -14.10 15.41 0.94
CA ARG A 308 -13.39 14.85 2.09
C ARG A 308 -14.19 13.76 2.77
N ILE A 309 -13.50 12.82 3.40
CA ILE A 309 -14.10 11.72 4.15
C ILE A 309 -13.95 11.96 5.65
N ASP A 310 -15.07 11.96 6.38
CA ASP A 310 -15.10 11.76 7.83
C ASP A 310 -15.22 10.26 8.10
N TYR A 311 -14.07 9.65 8.27
CA TYR A 311 -13.94 8.24 8.57
C TYR A 311 -14.54 7.84 9.92
N LYS A 312 -14.51 8.72 10.93
CA LYS A 312 -15.04 8.41 12.26
C LYS A 312 -16.56 8.24 12.22
N ASN A 313 -17.23 9.07 11.44
CA ASN A 313 -18.70 9.04 11.36
C ASN A 313 -19.25 8.37 10.11
N GLN A 314 -18.38 7.90 9.21
CA GLN A 314 -18.73 7.26 7.93
C GLN A 314 -19.50 8.23 7.02
N LEU A 315 -18.98 9.44 6.85
CA LEU A 315 -19.59 10.48 6.03
C LEU A 315 -18.64 10.94 4.92
N ILE A 316 -19.21 11.34 3.78
CA ILE A 316 -18.53 12.08 2.72
C ILE A 316 -19.03 13.52 2.78
N LEU A 317 -18.13 14.49 2.81
CA LEU A 317 -18.44 15.92 2.77
C LEU A 317 -18.01 16.47 1.42
N VAL A 318 -18.90 17.21 0.79
CA VAL A 318 -18.70 17.76 -0.55
C VAL A 318 -19.06 19.24 -0.54
N THR A 319 -18.22 20.08 -1.15
CA THR A 319 -18.56 21.49 -1.40
C THR A 319 -19.61 21.59 -2.50
N ASP A 320 -20.61 22.44 -2.30
CA ASP A 320 -21.57 22.82 -3.33
C ASP A 320 -21.47 24.34 -3.53
N TYR A 321 -20.80 24.71 -4.63
CA TYR A 321 -20.45 26.08 -4.94
C TYR A 321 -21.68 26.92 -5.27
N GLU A 322 -22.62 26.38 -6.04
CA GLU A 322 -23.80 27.13 -6.47
C GLU A 322 -24.76 27.45 -5.32
N HIS A 323 -24.85 26.56 -4.33
CA HIS A 323 -25.78 26.73 -3.21
C HIS A 323 -25.12 27.24 -1.93
N ASN A 324 -23.83 27.60 -1.96
CA ASN A 324 -23.04 28.00 -0.79
C ASN A 324 -23.25 27.05 0.41
N ARG A 325 -23.07 25.74 0.20
CA ARG A 325 -23.32 24.73 1.24
C ARG A 325 -22.30 23.62 1.23
N ILE A 326 -22.25 22.89 2.34
CA ILE A 326 -21.59 21.59 2.41
C ILE A 326 -22.65 20.50 2.41
N THR A 327 -22.58 19.62 1.41
CA THR A 327 -23.47 18.48 1.27
C THR A 327 -22.81 17.24 1.87
N ILE A 328 -23.58 16.48 2.65
CA ILE A 328 -23.10 15.35 3.44
C ILE A 328 -23.80 14.08 2.94
N TYR A 329 -23.01 13.08 2.59
CA TYR A 329 -23.46 11.77 2.12
C TYR A 329 -22.99 10.65 3.06
N ASP A 330 -23.64 9.49 3.00
CA ASP A 330 -23.17 8.25 3.61
C ASP A 330 -21.91 7.74 2.92
N LEU A 331 -20.90 7.30 3.65
CA LEU A 331 -19.69 6.74 3.04
C LEU A 331 -19.92 5.37 2.37
N GLU A 332 -20.78 4.53 2.93
CA GLU A 332 -21.02 3.17 2.43
C GLU A 332 -22.09 3.17 1.34
N SER A 333 -23.24 3.78 1.61
CA SER A 333 -24.35 3.78 0.65
C SER A 333 -24.25 4.88 -0.41
N LYS A 334 -23.39 5.89 -0.20
CA LYS A 334 -23.28 7.11 -1.04
C LYS A 334 -24.58 7.93 -1.14
N GLU A 335 -25.55 7.65 -0.26
CA GLU A 335 -26.84 8.34 -0.22
C GLU A 335 -26.74 9.68 0.50
N PHE A 336 -27.51 10.66 0.04
CA PHE A 336 -27.59 11.97 0.70
C PHE A 336 -28.08 11.82 2.15
N LYS A 337 -27.43 12.55 3.06
CA LYS A 337 -27.82 12.65 4.48
C LYS A 337 -28.37 14.03 4.79
N ALA A 338 -27.54 15.05 4.67
CA ALA A 338 -27.84 16.40 5.12
C ALA A 338 -27.03 17.42 4.34
N PHE A 339 -27.32 18.70 4.53
CA PHE A 339 -26.43 19.79 4.16
C PHE A 339 -26.48 20.88 5.23
N PHE A 340 -25.50 21.77 5.24
CA PHE A 340 -25.58 23.04 5.97
C PHE A 340 -25.03 24.16 5.10
N GLU A 341 -25.63 25.34 5.24
CA GLU A 341 -25.24 26.53 4.48
C GLU A 341 -24.00 27.19 5.09
N THR A 342 -23.16 27.71 4.21
CA THR A 342 -22.04 28.58 4.54
C THR A 342 -22.38 30.01 4.12
N PRO A 343 -21.87 31.03 4.82
CA PRO A 343 -22.22 32.43 4.55
C PRO A 343 -21.70 32.96 3.21
N SER A 344 -20.78 32.24 2.61
CA SER A 344 -20.19 32.49 1.30
C SER A 344 -19.76 31.16 0.69
N THR A 345 -19.18 31.19 -0.50
CA THR A 345 -18.95 29.98 -1.27
C THR A 345 -17.81 29.14 -0.70
N PRO A 346 -18.07 27.87 -0.30
CA PRO A 346 -17.04 26.99 0.24
C PRO A 346 -16.12 26.53 -0.90
N ARG A 347 -14.80 26.57 -0.66
CA ARG A 347 -13.80 26.21 -1.66
C ARG A 347 -13.14 24.89 -1.37
N TYR A 348 -12.50 24.77 -0.21
CA TYR A 348 -11.85 23.55 0.25
C TYR A 348 -12.24 23.24 1.68
N ILE A 349 -12.21 21.95 2.01
CA ILE A 349 -12.66 21.42 3.28
C ILE A 349 -11.54 20.59 3.92
N ALA A 350 -11.42 20.64 5.24
CA ALA A 350 -10.69 19.66 6.03
C ALA A 350 -11.52 19.18 7.21
N VAL A 351 -11.38 17.91 7.55
CA VAL A 351 -12.03 17.30 8.72
C VAL A 351 -11.03 17.22 9.87
N CYS A 352 -11.47 17.59 11.08
CA CYS A 352 -10.69 17.41 12.29
C CYS A 352 -11.56 16.97 13.47
N TYR A 353 -10.94 16.42 14.50
CA TYR A 353 -11.62 15.88 15.68
C TYR A 353 -11.14 16.60 16.94
N ASP A 354 -11.97 16.63 17.98
CA ASP A 354 -11.61 17.18 19.28
C ASP A 354 -10.47 16.37 19.92
N LEU A 355 -9.35 17.02 20.21
CA LEU A 355 -8.20 16.43 20.90
C LEU A 355 -8.41 16.59 22.41
N ALA A 356 -9.05 15.61 23.05
CA ALA A 356 -9.13 15.59 24.50
C ALA A 356 -7.74 15.26 25.08
N ASN A 357 -7.04 16.28 25.60
CA ASN A 357 -5.85 16.18 26.47
C ASN A 357 -4.85 15.07 26.14
N VAL A 358 -4.01 15.26 25.12
CA VAL A 358 -2.74 14.51 25.01
C VAL A 358 -1.60 15.48 25.29
N VAL A 359 -1.03 15.32 26.48
CA VAL A 359 0.26 15.89 26.87
C VAL A 359 1.32 15.29 25.94
N ASP A 360 2.23 16.14 25.49
CA ASP A 360 3.37 15.88 24.60
C ASP A 360 4.04 14.50 24.80
N SER A 361 3.53 13.48 24.10
CA SER A 361 4.11 12.13 24.09
C SER A 361 3.93 11.47 22.73
N GLY A 362 4.49 12.08 21.67
CA GLY A 362 5.00 11.43 20.45
C GLY A 362 4.21 10.31 19.74
N MET A 363 2.92 10.10 20.02
CA MET A 363 2.10 9.05 19.44
C MET A 363 1.04 9.67 18.54
N MET A 364 1.14 9.38 17.24
CA MET A 364 0.06 9.63 16.28
C MET A 364 -1.16 8.81 16.65
N GLU A 365 -2.34 9.44 16.68
CA GLU A 365 -3.63 8.75 16.76
C GLU A 365 -3.71 7.69 15.66
N GLN A 366 -3.84 6.44 16.07
CA GLN A 366 -4.20 5.36 15.15
C GLN A 366 -5.62 5.61 14.67
N VAL A 367 -5.80 5.79 13.35
CA VAL A 367 -7.13 5.72 12.74
C VAL A 367 -7.58 4.26 12.84
N SER A 368 -8.40 3.96 13.85
CA SER A 368 -9.02 2.65 14.03
C SER A 368 -9.97 2.34 12.87
N SER A 369 -10.05 1.06 12.48
CA SER A 369 -11.02 0.61 11.47
C SER A 369 -12.46 1.00 11.88
N PRO A 370 -13.31 1.48 10.96
CA PRO A 370 -14.72 1.81 11.24
C PRO A 370 -15.51 0.63 11.80
N ARG A 371 -15.10 -0.60 11.47
CA ARG A 371 -15.75 -1.84 11.92
C ARG A 371 -15.38 -2.25 13.34
N SER A 372 -14.40 -1.57 13.96
CA SER A 372 -13.97 -1.79 15.34
C SER A 372 -14.28 -0.63 16.28
N ALA A 373 -14.93 0.44 15.78
CA ALA A 373 -15.40 1.52 16.63
C ALA A 373 -16.51 0.97 17.55
N SER A 374 -16.15 0.63 18.79
CA SER A 374 -17.11 0.63 19.88
C SER A 374 -17.82 1.99 19.87
N ASN A 375 -19.09 2.01 20.28
CA ASN A 375 -19.92 3.22 20.43
C ASN A 375 -19.40 4.23 21.49
N SER A 376 -18.08 4.35 21.68
CA SER A 376 -17.47 5.09 22.79
C SER A 376 -16.25 5.92 22.37
N CYS A 377 -16.30 6.60 21.23
CA CYS A 377 -15.32 7.65 20.92
C CYS A 377 -16.03 9.01 20.85
N SER A 378 -16.26 9.60 22.02
CA SER A 378 -17.07 10.78 22.31
C SER A 378 -16.55 12.13 21.80
N GLY A 379 -15.46 12.16 21.02
CA GLY A 379 -14.92 13.41 20.47
C GLY A 379 -15.83 14.03 19.40
N LYS A 380 -16.05 15.35 19.48
CA LYS A 380 -16.79 16.14 18.48
C LYS A 380 -16.05 16.14 17.14
N THR A 381 -16.81 16.10 16.03
CA THR A 381 -16.27 16.32 14.69
C THR A 381 -16.38 17.78 14.33
N PHE A 382 -15.31 18.30 13.75
CA PHE A 382 -15.28 19.63 13.20
C PHE A 382 -14.84 19.62 11.74
N VAL A 383 -15.34 20.61 11.02
CA VAL A 383 -15.03 20.84 9.61
C VAL A 383 -14.47 22.24 9.48
N VAL A 384 -13.30 22.36 8.88
CA VAL A 384 -12.65 23.63 8.57
C VAL A 384 -12.82 23.91 7.10
N ILE A 385 -13.26 25.13 6.76
CA ILE A 385 -13.63 25.51 5.41
C ILE A 385 -12.94 26.83 5.06
N SER A 386 -12.29 26.88 3.90
CA SER A 386 -11.89 28.13 3.25
C SER A 386 -13.01 28.63 2.34
N LEU A 387 -13.25 29.94 2.38
CA LEU A 387 -14.43 30.56 1.77
C LEU A 387 -14.06 31.66 0.79
N SER A 388 -14.96 31.96 -0.15
CA SER A 388 -14.77 32.99 -1.17
C SER A 388 -14.77 34.43 -0.63
N ASP A 389 -15.17 34.63 0.64
CA ASP A 389 -15.09 35.91 1.36
C ASP A 389 -13.75 36.14 2.07
N ASP A 390 -12.71 35.37 1.69
CA ASP A 390 -11.36 35.41 2.28
C ASP A 390 -11.33 35.08 3.78
N THR A 391 -12.30 34.28 4.24
CA THR A 391 -12.36 33.76 5.61
C THR A 391 -12.07 32.26 5.70
N VAL A 392 -11.67 31.84 6.90
CA VAL A 392 -11.57 30.44 7.30
C VAL A 392 -12.50 30.22 8.50
N ARG A 393 -13.32 29.18 8.43
CA ARG A 393 -14.34 28.89 9.45
C ARG A 393 -14.25 27.47 9.93
N LYS A 394 -14.43 27.28 11.23
CA LYS A 394 -14.56 25.95 11.84
C LYS A 394 -16.01 25.74 12.27
N TYR A 395 -16.60 24.65 11.79
CA TYR A 395 -17.95 24.21 12.14
C TYR A 395 -17.87 22.95 12.99
N GLN A 396 -18.71 22.85 14.02
CA GLN A 396 -18.94 21.61 14.75
C GLN A 396 -20.13 20.88 14.11
N LEU A 397 -19.97 19.62 13.71
CA LEU A 397 -21.07 18.84 13.17
C LEU A 397 -21.93 18.25 14.29
N ASN A 398 -23.25 18.28 14.09
CA ASN A 398 -24.20 17.56 14.91
C ASN A 398 -24.47 16.18 14.29
N ILE A 399 -23.63 15.20 14.65
CA ILE A 399 -23.70 13.84 14.10
C ILE A 399 -25.03 13.15 14.39
N GLU A 400 -25.62 13.40 15.56
CA GLU A 400 -26.91 12.83 15.94
C GLU A 400 -28.01 13.30 14.99
N ASN A 401 -28.08 14.61 14.72
CA ASN A 401 -29.02 15.17 13.77
C ASN A 401 -28.74 14.69 12.34
N ILE A 402 -27.47 14.60 11.93
CA ILE A 402 -27.10 14.09 10.60
C ILE A 402 -27.61 12.67 10.37
N LYS A 403 -27.46 11.77 11.35
CA LYS A 403 -27.81 10.35 11.25
C LYS A 403 -29.30 10.04 11.52
N LYS A 404 -30.09 11.03 11.95
CA LYS A 404 -31.52 10.89 12.25
C LYS A 404 -32.32 10.58 10.98
N LYS A 405 -33.17 9.53 11.04
CA LYS A 405 -34.01 9.11 9.90
C LYS A 405 -35.11 10.11 9.54
N ASN A 406 -35.74 10.70 10.56
CA ASN A 406 -36.84 11.67 10.40
C ASN A 406 -36.38 13.04 10.89
N ARG A 407 -35.66 13.76 10.02
CA ARG A 407 -35.12 15.09 10.28
C ARG A 407 -36.23 16.14 10.22
N LYS A 408 -36.27 17.07 11.18
CA LYS A 408 -37.09 18.28 11.09
C LYS A 408 -36.33 19.35 10.30
N SER A 409 -37.05 20.28 9.66
CA SER A 409 -36.43 21.41 8.94
C SER A 409 -35.46 22.20 9.82
N ASP A 410 -35.74 22.26 11.12
CA ASP A 410 -35.03 23.11 12.08
C ASP A 410 -33.93 22.34 12.84
N ASP A 411 -33.67 21.07 12.50
CA ASP A 411 -32.59 20.30 13.12
C ASP A 411 -31.23 20.89 12.68
N GLU A 412 -30.51 21.55 13.60
CA GLU A 412 -29.20 22.13 13.34
C GLU A 412 -28.19 21.04 12.94
N ILE A 413 -27.60 21.18 11.74
CA ILE A 413 -26.64 20.22 11.18
C ILE A 413 -25.21 20.54 11.58
N ALA A 414 -24.87 21.83 11.64
CA ALA A 414 -23.55 22.30 12.00
C ALA A 414 -23.63 23.68 12.65
N THR A 415 -22.81 23.90 13.67
CA THR A 415 -22.69 25.17 14.37
C THR A 415 -21.33 25.78 14.06
N CYS A 416 -21.29 27.04 13.61
CA CYS A 416 -20.02 27.75 13.44
C CYS A 416 -19.39 28.03 14.82
N VAL A 417 -18.19 27.51 15.05
CA VAL A 417 -17.45 27.64 16.32
C VAL A 417 -16.67 28.93 16.35
N TRP A 418 -15.96 29.23 15.26
CA TRP A 418 -15.22 30.46 15.09
C TRP A 418 -15.02 30.77 13.61
N THR A 419 -14.75 32.05 13.35
CA THR A 419 -14.37 32.57 12.04
C THR A 419 -13.13 33.43 12.22
N CYS A 420 -12.19 33.31 11.29
CA CYS A 420 -11.02 34.19 11.19
C CYS A 420 -10.76 34.55 9.73
N GLY A 421 -9.84 35.48 9.50
CA GLY A 421 -9.55 35.96 8.16
C GLY A 421 -10.36 37.18 7.76
N THR A 422 -9.73 38.01 6.96
CA THR A 422 -10.35 39.06 6.14
C THR A 422 -9.49 39.22 4.90
N LYS A 423 -10.01 39.84 3.85
CA LYS A 423 -9.19 40.16 2.67
C LYS A 423 -7.95 40.99 3.04
N GLY A 424 -6.78 40.60 2.53
CA GLY A 424 -5.55 41.39 2.66
C GLY A 424 -4.27 40.55 2.70
N ARG A 425 -3.16 41.20 3.07
CA ARG A 425 -1.80 40.60 3.07
C ARG A 425 -1.17 40.48 4.45
N ALA A 426 -1.78 41.09 5.47
CA ALA A 426 -1.23 41.04 6.82
C ALA A 426 -1.39 39.64 7.43
N VAL A 427 -0.86 39.47 8.65
CA VAL A 427 -1.07 38.26 9.45
C VAL A 427 -2.57 38.04 9.67
N ASN A 428 -3.05 36.81 9.48
CA ASN A 428 -4.47 36.44 9.61
C ASN A 428 -5.40 37.18 8.63
N GLN A 429 -4.85 37.72 7.54
CA GLN A 429 -5.60 38.17 6.36
C GLN A 429 -5.26 37.27 5.19
N PHE A 430 -6.25 36.99 4.35
CA PHE A 430 -6.11 36.08 3.21
C PHE A 430 -6.44 36.81 1.91
N ASP A 431 -5.94 36.30 0.79
CA ASP A 431 -6.38 36.72 -0.54
C ASP A 431 -6.54 35.46 -1.39
N ILE A 432 -7.80 35.10 -1.63
CA ILE A 432 -8.20 33.86 -2.29
C ILE A 432 -7.67 32.64 -1.51
N PRO A 433 -8.04 32.40 -0.23
CA PRO A 433 -7.66 31.18 0.45
C PRO A 433 -8.28 29.97 -0.28
N LEU A 434 -7.46 28.98 -0.59
CA LEU A 434 -7.86 27.75 -1.29
C LEU A 434 -7.64 26.55 -0.37
N GLY A 435 -6.71 25.66 -0.70
CA GLY A 435 -6.46 24.42 0.05
C GLY A 435 -6.36 24.60 1.55
N VAL A 436 -6.93 23.65 2.28
CA VAL A 436 -6.86 23.57 3.74
C VAL A 436 -6.56 22.15 4.18
N ALA A 437 -5.63 22.01 5.12
CA ALA A 437 -5.31 20.73 5.76
C ALA A 437 -5.21 20.88 7.28
N VAL A 438 -5.39 19.79 8.01
CA VAL A 438 -5.27 19.76 9.47
C VAL A 438 -4.28 18.69 9.90
N ASN A 439 -3.37 19.04 10.81
CA ASN A 439 -2.45 18.09 11.42
C ASN A 439 -2.11 18.52 12.85
N HIS A 440 -2.17 17.59 13.81
CA HIS A 440 -1.79 17.80 15.22
C HIS A 440 -2.28 19.12 15.84
N GLY A 441 -3.58 19.43 15.68
CA GLY A 441 -4.18 20.64 16.26
C GLY A 441 -3.82 21.95 15.56
N LEU A 442 -3.20 21.89 14.38
CA LEU A 442 -2.92 23.04 13.53
C LEU A 442 -3.66 22.93 12.20
N ILE A 443 -4.09 24.08 11.68
CA ILE A 443 -4.72 24.24 10.37
C ILE A 443 -3.71 24.92 9.46
N TYR A 444 -3.50 24.37 8.28
CA TYR A 444 -2.62 24.91 7.25
C TYR A 444 -3.50 25.39 6.10
N VAL A 445 -3.40 26.69 5.76
CA VAL A 445 -4.23 27.33 4.75
C VAL A 445 -3.34 27.87 3.64
N CYS A 446 -3.58 27.39 2.41
CA CYS A 446 -2.97 27.94 1.21
C CYS A 446 -3.58 29.31 0.91
N ASP A 447 -2.79 30.35 1.11
CA ASP A 447 -3.16 31.74 0.86
C ASP A 447 -2.67 32.10 -0.55
N PHE A 448 -3.50 31.76 -1.55
CA PHE A 448 -3.13 31.60 -2.95
C PHE A 448 -2.46 32.83 -3.56
N GLU A 449 -3.13 33.99 -3.54
CA GLU A 449 -2.60 35.22 -4.15
C GLU A 449 -1.45 35.82 -3.34
N ASN A 450 -1.39 35.52 -2.03
CA ASN A 450 -0.29 35.94 -1.16
C ASN A 450 0.92 35.01 -1.23
N ASN A 451 0.84 33.89 -1.95
CA ASN A 451 1.96 32.98 -2.21
C ASN A 451 2.64 32.46 -0.94
N ARG A 452 1.82 32.08 0.04
CA ARG A 452 2.26 31.58 1.35
C ARG A 452 1.27 30.56 1.88
N ILE A 453 1.68 29.87 2.94
CA ILE A 453 0.79 29.05 3.76
C ILE A 453 0.71 29.70 5.14
N GLN A 454 -0.50 29.95 5.64
CA GLN A 454 -0.69 30.41 7.02
C GLN A 454 -1.08 29.23 7.91
N VAL A 455 -0.46 29.19 9.09
CA VAL A 455 -0.69 28.16 10.10
C VAL A 455 -1.52 28.77 11.22
N LEU A 456 -2.67 28.16 11.50
CA LEU A 456 -3.61 28.59 12.52
C LEU A 456 -3.75 27.51 13.59
N ASP A 457 -4.07 27.92 14.81
CA ASP A 457 -4.51 27.05 15.87
C ASP A 457 -5.87 26.43 15.54
N ALA A 458 -6.00 25.11 15.59
CA ALA A 458 -7.27 24.46 15.27
C ALA A 458 -8.35 24.71 16.34
N ALA A 459 -7.98 25.02 17.59
CA ALA A 459 -8.95 25.24 18.65
C ALA A 459 -9.63 26.59 18.51
N ASN A 460 -8.89 27.65 18.19
CA ASN A 460 -9.39 29.03 18.24
C ASN A 460 -9.13 29.89 16.99
N GLY A 461 -8.50 29.35 15.94
CA GLY A 461 -8.23 30.07 14.69
C GLY A 461 -7.13 31.14 14.79
N VAL A 462 -6.39 31.19 15.90
CA VAL A 462 -5.31 32.17 16.10
C VAL A 462 -4.12 31.82 15.20
N PHE A 463 -3.59 32.82 14.50
CA PHE A 463 -2.37 32.68 13.71
C PHE A 463 -1.18 32.24 14.57
N LYS A 464 -0.42 31.26 14.07
CA LYS A 464 0.77 30.71 14.72
C LYS A 464 2.03 31.00 13.93
N ALA A 465 2.00 30.76 12.63
CA ALA A 465 3.17 30.87 11.78
C ALA A 465 2.78 31.10 10.32
N GLN A 466 3.76 31.55 9.53
CA GLN A 466 3.68 31.60 8.08
C GLN A 466 4.80 30.74 7.51
N LEU A 467 4.47 29.92 6.52
CA LEU A 467 5.42 29.12 5.77
C LEU A 467 5.57 29.66 4.35
N GLY A 468 6.82 29.69 3.89
CA GLY A 468 7.20 30.16 2.56
C GLY A 468 6.93 31.63 2.28
N ARG A 469 7.14 31.98 1.02
CA ARG A 469 7.01 33.32 0.43
C ARG A 469 6.93 33.17 -1.10
N TYR A 470 6.55 34.23 -1.80
CA TYR A 470 6.59 34.28 -3.25
C TYR A 470 7.96 33.85 -3.82
N GLY A 471 7.94 32.96 -4.80
CA GLY A 471 9.09 32.63 -5.64
C GLY A 471 9.06 31.22 -6.21
N GLN A 472 10.13 30.87 -6.92
CA GLN A 472 10.28 29.59 -7.63
C GLN A 472 11.31 28.67 -6.98
N ASN A 473 12.02 29.12 -5.94
CA ASN A 473 13.03 28.29 -5.28
C ASN A 473 12.39 27.26 -4.33
N LYS A 474 13.23 26.37 -3.79
CA LYS A 474 12.89 25.40 -2.77
C LYS A 474 12.30 26.10 -1.53
N GLY A 475 11.11 25.69 -1.08
CA GLY A 475 10.41 26.28 0.08
C GLY A 475 9.78 27.66 -0.18
N GLN A 476 9.83 28.15 -1.42
CA GLN A 476 9.03 29.30 -1.89
C GLN A 476 7.80 28.79 -2.64
N PHE A 477 6.78 29.62 -2.77
CA PHE A 477 5.52 29.26 -3.43
C PHE A 477 5.16 30.26 -4.53
N TYR A 478 4.48 29.76 -5.56
CA TYR A 478 3.76 30.61 -6.51
C TYR A 478 2.43 29.93 -6.86
N GLY A 479 1.33 30.49 -6.34
CA GLY A 479 -0.03 29.95 -6.46
C GLY A 479 -0.19 28.59 -5.75
N PRO A 480 0.10 28.49 -4.43
CA PRO A 480 -0.19 27.28 -3.68
C PRO A 480 -1.71 27.06 -3.69
N HIS A 481 -2.18 26.05 -4.41
CA HIS A 481 -3.60 25.87 -4.71
C HIS A 481 -4.26 24.90 -3.73
N ASP A 482 -3.65 23.75 -3.50
CA ASP A 482 -4.14 22.73 -2.57
C ASP A 482 -3.01 22.13 -1.74
N ILE A 483 -3.38 21.56 -0.60
CA ILE A 483 -2.47 21.04 0.41
C ILE A 483 -3.06 19.80 1.08
N ASP A 484 -2.22 18.79 1.26
CA ASP A 484 -2.51 17.63 2.09
C ASP A 484 -1.29 17.29 2.96
N VAL A 485 -1.44 16.33 3.86
CA VAL A 485 -0.44 15.96 4.86
C VAL A 485 -0.04 14.51 4.66
N ASP A 486 1.27 14.28 4.46
CA ASP A 486 1.81 12.93 4.27
C ASP A 486 1.82 12.12 5.58
N SER A 487 2.19 10.84 5.49
CA SER A 487 2.25 9.93 6.64
C SER A 487 3.37 10.27 7.65
N ASN A 488 4.34 11.09 7.28
CA ASN A 488 5.37 11.64 8.17
C ASN A 488 4.90 12.96 8.83
N GLY A 489 3.76 13.48 8.38
CA GLY A 489 3.18 14.75 8.77
C GLY A 489 3.87 15.96 8.15
N ASN A 490 4.53 15.82 6.99
CA ASN A 490 4.95 16.94 6.15
C ASN A 490 3.78 17.42 5.28
N LEU A 491 3.89 18.65 4.79
CA LEU A 491 2.87 19.26 3.93
C LEU A 491 3.22 18.99 2.47
N VAL A 492 2.29 18.41 1.72
CA VAL A 492 2.39 18.21 0.28
C VAL A 492 1.54 19.27 -0.41
N VAL A 493 2.18 20.14 -1.19
CA VAL A 493 1.58 21.37 -1.71
C VAL A 493 1.60 21.34 -3.23
N ALA A 494 0.44 21.50 -3.85
CA ALA A 494 0.31 21.71 -5.29
C ALA A 494 0.44 23.21 -5.62
N GLU A 495 1.40 23.56 -6.48
CA GLU A 495 1.62 24.94 -6.93
C GLU A 495 1.20 25.10 -8.38
N CYS A 496 0.08 25.78 -8.61
CA CYS A 496 -0.53 25.84 -9.92
C CYS A 496 0.30 26.66 -10.92
N TRP A 497 0.98 27.72 -10.47
CA TRP A 497 1.73 28.61 -11.35
C TRP A 497 3.21 28.23 -11.50
N ASN A 498 3.76 27.50 -10.53
CA ASN A 498 5.08 26.89 -10.66
C ASN A 498 5.04 25.52 -11.35
N ASN A 499 3.86 24.98 -11.68
CA ASN A 499 3.70 23.68 -12.34
C ASN A 499 4.48 22.57 -11.62
N ARG A 500 4.32 22.50 -10.30
CA ARG A 500 5.04 21.52 -9.47
C ARG A 500 4.26 21.13 -8.23
N ILE A 501 4.72 20.05 -7.60
CA ILE A 501 4.27 19.62 -6.28
C ILE A 501 5.49 19.51 -5.37
N GLN A 502 5.48 20.23 -4.25
CA GLN A 502 6.57 20.20 -3.28
C GLN A 502 6.11 19.65 -1.94
N VAL A 503 6.99 18.90 -1.28
CA VAL A 503 6.85 18.51 0.13
C VAL A 503 7.68 19.47 0.97
N VAL A 504 7.07 20.07 1.98
CA VAL A 504 7.73 20.95 2.95
C VAL A 504 7.49 20.48 4.37
N SER A 505 8.46 20.72 5.24
CA SER A 505 8.35 20.49 6.67
C SER A 505 7.21 21.32 7.25
N ARG A 506 6.35 20.68 8.05
CA ARG A 506 5.25 21.38 8.74
C ARG A 506 5.72 22.35 9.81
N ASN A 507 6.96 22.21 10.28
CA ASN A 507 7.48 22.96 11.43
C ASN A 507 7.99 24.34 11.03
N ASP A 508 8.71 24.41 9.91
CA ASP A 508 9.44 25.61 9.48
C ASP A 508 9.26 25.92 7.98
N GLY A 509 8.54 25.09 7.23
CA GLY A 509 8.34 25.27 5.79
C GLY A 509 9.59 24.99 4.96
N SER A 510 10.62 24.38 5.55
CA SER A 510 11.81 23.98 4.81
C SER A 510 11.46 22.92 3.77
N HIS A 511 12.13 23.00 2.62
CA HIS A 511 11.89 22.07 1.52
C HIS A 511 12.40 20.67 1.87
N VAL A 512 11.56 19.66 1.65
CA VAL A 512 11.92 18.24 1.78
C VAL A 512 12.23 17.66 0.40
N THR A 513 11.27 17.66 -0.52
CA THR A 513 11.45 17.11 -1.87
C THR A 513 10.44 17.67 -2.88
N PHE A 514 10.71 17.50 -4.18
CA PHE A 514 9.71 17.69 -5.23
C PHE A 514 9.12 16.34 -5.58
N VAL A 515 7.78 16.24 -5.56
CA VAL A 515 7.08 14.98 -5.81
C VAL A 515 7.09 14.64 -7.29
N ASN A 516 6.95 15.62 -8.19
CA ASN A 516 6.88 15.31 -9.62
C ASN A 516 8.25 15.06 -10.27
N GLY A 517 9.36 15.14 -9.53
CA GLY A 517 10.71 14.88 -10.06
C GLY A 517 10.99 15.66 -11.36
N ASN A 518 11.32 14.94 -12.44
CA ASN A 518 11.48 15.49 -13.79
C ASN A 518 10.22 15.40 -14.66
N HIS A 519 9.12 14.87 -14.12
CA HIS A 519 7.86 14.76 -14.85
C HIS A 519 7.12 16.10 -14.83
N GLU A 520 6.65 16.52 -16.00
CA GLU A 520 5.84 17.72 -16.14
C GLU A 520 4.47 17.51 -15.49
N VAL A 521 4.00 18.55 -14.79
CA VAL A 521 2.62 18.67 -14.34
C VAL A 521 2.07 20.01 -14.78
N PHE A 522 0.82 20.06 -15.21
CA PHE A 522 0.22 21.25 -15.83
C PHE A 522 -0.91 21.80 -14.97
N HIS A 523 -0.67 22.98 -14.36
CA HIS A 523 -1.58 23.64 -13.43
C HIS A 523 -2.18 22.67 -12.40
N PRO A 524 -1.34 22.05 -11.54
CA PRO A 524 -1.82 21.15 -10.50
C PRO A 524 -2.74 21.92 -9.55
N ARG A 525 -3.98 21.42 -9.35
CA ARG A 525 -4.99 22.11 -8.53
C ARG A 525 -5.36 21.35 -7.27
N GLY A 526 -5.62 20.05 -7.36
CA GLY A 526 -5.90 19.20 -6.21
C GLY A 526 -4.71 18.30 -5.91
N VAL A 527 -4.46 18.06 -4.62
CA VAL A 527 -3.48 17.08 -4.16
C VAL A 527 -4.05 16.28 -3.00
N THR A 528 -3.84 14.96 -3.03
CA THR A 528 -4.14 14.09 -1.89
C THR A 528 -3.08 13.03 -1.75
N VAL A 529 -2.82 12.60 -0.51
CA VAL A 529 -1.88 11.54 -0.19
C VAL A 529 -2.67 10.29 0.23
N ASP A 530 -2.44 9.18 -0.46
CA ASP A 530 -2.82 7.87 0.05
C ASP A 530 -1.86 7.52 1.19
N ARG A 531 -2.30 7.62 2.45
CA ARG A 531 -1.41 7.43 3.60
C ARG A 531 -1.01 5.97 3.80
N THR A 532 -1.71 5.03 3.16
CA THR A 532 -1.36 3.61 3.23
C THR A 532 -0.17 3.26 2.34
N SER A 533 -0.10 3.87 1.14
CA SER A 533 0.97 3.64 0.18
C SER A 533 2.04 4.73 0.18
N GLY A 534 1.75 5.92 0.72
CA GLY A 534 2.58 7.12 0.60
C GLY A 534 2.49 7.80 -0.77
N ASN A 535 1.61 7.33 -1.66
CA ASN A 535 1.47 7.89 -3.00
C ASN A 535 0.79 9.25 -2.95
N VAL A 536 1.25 10.17 -3.80
CA VAL A 536 0.70 11.51 -3.97
C VAL A 536 -0.08 11.54 -5.28
N ILE A 537 -1.37 11.83 -5.19
CA ILE A 537 -2.28 11.91 -6.33
C ILE A 537 -2.59 13.37 -6.61
N VAL A 538 -2.46 13.78 -7.86
CA VAL A 538 -2.54 15.18 -8.29
C VAL A 538 -3.50 15.32 -9.45
N SER A 539 -4.40 16.29 -9.38
CA SER A 539 -5.28 16.65 -10.48
C SER A 539 -4.71 17.82 -11.29
N GLU A 540 -4.69 17.65 -12.60
CA GLU A 540 -4.22 18.65 -13.56
C GLU A 540 -5.42 19.34 -14.21
N TYR A 541 -5.55 20.65 -13.99
CA TYR A 541 -6.68 21.42 -14.52
C TYR A 541 -6.66 21.54 -16.04
N SER A 542 -5.49 21.82 -16.63
CA SER A 542 -5.37 22.11 -18.06
C SER A 542 -5.42 20.88 -18.95
N THR A 543 -5.04 19.71 -18.42
CA THR A 543 -5.02 18.45 -19.18
C THR A 543 -6.18 17.53 -18.83
N HIS A 544 -6.97 17.88 -17.81
CA HIS A 544 -8.06 17.05 -17.26
C HIS A 544 -7.61 15.66 -16.80
N LYS A 545 -6.33 15.52 -16.43
CA LYS A 545 -5.72 14.25 -16.03
C LYS A 545 -5.54 14.18 -14.53
N ILE A 546 -5.47 12.94 -14.05
CA ILE A 546 -5.00 12.63 -12.71
C ILE A 546 -3.68 11.88 -12.84
N LYS A 547 -2.68 12.35 -12.11
CA LYS A 547 -1.36 11.71 -12.02
C LYS A 547 -1.13 11.21 -10.63
N THR A 548 -0.68 9.96 -10.51
CA THR A 548 -0.21 9.42 -9.24
C THR A 548 1.30 9.32 -9.26
N PHE A 549 1.91 9.91 -8.25
CA PHE A 549 3.33 9.83 -7.97
C PHE A 549 3.55 8.98 -6.72
N SER A 550 4.67 8.30 -6.71
CA SER A 550 5.21 7.67 -5.52
C SER A 550 5.80 8.70 -4.57
N SER A 551 6.02 8.31 -3.30
CA SER A 551 6.67 9.18 -2.30
C SER A 551 8.09 9.58 -2.68
N ASP A 552 8.80 8.80 -3.49
CA ASP A 552 10.14 9.08 -4.02
C ASP A 552 10.11 9.86 -5.35
N GLY A 553 8.92 10.19 -5.84
CA GLY A 553 8.69 11.11 -6.94
C GLY A 553 8.73 10.50 -8.35
N LYS A 554 8.69 9.17 -8.43
CA LYS A 554 8.42 8.45 -9.68
C LYS A 554 6.94 8.55 -10.05
N LEU A 555 6.65 8.91 -11.30
CA LEU A 555 5.30 8.82 -11.85
C LEU A 555 4.88 7.36 -11.95
N LEU A 556 3.76 7.02 -11.31
CA LEU A 556 3.24 5.67 -11.25
C LEU A 556 2.13 5.43 -12.26
N SER A 557 1.15 6.34 -12.31
CA SER A 557 0.04 6.25 -13.25
C SER A 557 -0.39 7.63 -13.70
N THR A 558 -0.96 7.67 -14.91
CA THR A 558 -1.69 8.81 -15.44
C THR A 558 -2.96 8.26 -16.04
N PHE A 559 -4.10 8.80 -15.66
CA PHE A 559 -5.36 8.42 -16.29
C PHE A 559 -6.22 9.65 -16.53
N GLU A 560 -6.98 9.56 -17.61
CA GLU A 560 -8.05 10.47 -17.97
C GLU A 560 -9.32 9.77 -17.49
N GLY A 561 -10.02 10.34 -16.51
CA GLY A 561 -11.27 9.77 -16.02
C GLY A 561 -12.33 9.68 -17.14
N ASP A 562 -13.44 8.98 -16.88
CA ASP A 562 -14.53 8.87 -17.86
C ASP A 562 -15.21 10.24 -18.05
N GLN A 563 -14.93 10.89 -19.18
CA GLN A 563 -15.37 12.25 -19.50
C GLN A 563 -15.09 13.24 -18.37
N GLN A 564 -13.91 13.20 -17.77
CA GLN A 564 -13.54 14.10 -16.68
C GLN A 564 -13.39 15.55 -17.19
N ASN A 565 -13.96 16.53 -16.47
CA ASN A 565 -13.91 17.94 -16.85
C ASN A 565 -13.55 18.82 -15.65
N PHE A 566 -12.32 19.35 -15.69
CA PHE A 566 -11.71 20.12 -14.61
C PHE A 566 -11.68 19.35 -13.27
N PRO A 567 -10.81 18.34 -13.12
CA PRO A 567 -10.63 17.69 -11.83
C PRO A 567 -10.05 18.66 -10.81
N TYR A 568 -10.67 18.73 -9.64
CA TYR A 568 -10.38 19.68 -8.57
C TYR A 568 -9.89 18.95 -7.31
N GLY A 569 -10.43 19.24 -6.13
CA GLY A 569 -10.12 18.55 -4.89
C GLY A 569 -10.46 17.05 -4.94
N MET A 570 -9.64 16.26 -4.25
CA MET A 570 -9.71 14.80 -4.26
C MET A 570 -9.46 14.26 -2.86
N CYS A 571 -9.95 13.05 -2.58
CA CYS A 571 -9.53 12.31 -1.40
C CYS A 571 -9.54 10.80 -1.66
N VAL A 572 -8.62 10.09 -1.00
CA VAL A 572 -8.54 8.63 -1.06
C VAL A 572 -9.36 8.03 0.07
N ASN A 573 -10.25 7.09 -0.26
CA ASN A 573 -10.87 6.16 0.68
C ASN A 573 -9.95 4.94 0.86
N GLU A 574 -9.03 5.04 1.80
CA GLU A 574 -7.95 4.08 2.07
C GLU A 574 -8.46 2.66 2.37
N TRP A 575 -9.70 2.53 2.88
CA TRP A 575 -10.26 1.23 3.22
C TRP A 575 -10.98 0.53 2.08
N ALA A 576 -11.59 1.30 1.18
CA ALA A 576 -12.25 0.75 0.01
C ALA A 576 -11.31 0.68 -1.21
N GLY A 577 -10.15 1.33 -1.12
CA GLY A 577 -9.24 1.54 -2.26
C GLY A 577 -9.85 2.48 -3.29
N GLU A 578 -10.72 3.42 -2.89
CA GLU A 578 -11.40 4.31 -3.82
C GLU A 578 -10.70 5.67 -3.87
N LEU A 579 -10.66 6.29 -5.05
CA LEU A 579 -10.32 7.70 -5.21
C LEU A 579 -11.61 8.47 -5.53
N LEU A 580 -11.95 9.45 -4.70
CA LEU A 580 -13.06 10.37 -4.94
C LEU A 580 -12.50 11.66 -5.53
N VAL A 581 -13.06 12.11 -6.64
CA VAL A 581 -12.58 13.28 -7.37
C VAL A 581 -13.72 14.22 -7.66
N ALA A 582 -13.57 15.48 -7.27
CA ALA A 582 -14.45 16.57 -7.69
C ALA A 582 -14.27 16.84 -9.18
N ASP A 583 -15.28 16.48 -9.98
CA ASP A 583 -15.40 16.77 -11.41
C ASP A 583 -16.17 18.08 -11.56
N TYR A 584 -15.46 19.21 -11.43
CA TYR A 584 -16.05 20.54 -11.30
C TYR A 584 -16.95 20.89 -12.47
N GLY A 585 -16.52 20.57 -13.70
CA GLY A 585 -17.24 20.91 -14.92
C GLY A 585 -18.55 20.15 -15.12
N HIS A 586 -18.73 19.01 -14.45
CA HIS A 586 -19.97 18.22 -14.52
C HIS A 586 -20.78 18.25 -13.22
N GLY A 587 -20.28 18.87 -12.15
CA GLY A 587 -21.04 18.99 -10.91
C GLY A 587 -21.25 17.66 -10.17
N ARG A 588 -20.23 16.80 -10.19
CA ARG A 588 -20.30 15.45 -9.62
C ARG A 588 -19.01 15.05 -8.93
N ILE A 589 -19.10 14.04 -8.07
CA ILE A 589 -17.93 13.32 -7.56
C ILE A 589 -17.77 12.04 -8.35
N GLN A 590 -16.69 11.90 -9.11
CA GLN A 590 -16.32 10.63 -9.74
C GLN A 590 -15.61 9.75 -8.70
N ILE A 591 -15.95 8.46 -8.69
CA ILE A 591 -15.38 7.45 -7.81
C ILE A 591 -14.63 6.45 -8.68
N TYR A 592 -13.35 6.27 -8.41
CA TYR A 592 -12.51 5.27 -9.05
C TYR A 592 -12.06 4.20 -8.06
N LYS A 593 -11.74 3.01 -8.54
CA LYS A 593 -11.30 1.87 -7.74
C LYS A 593 -10.18 1.08 -8.40
#